data_AF-A0A526Z102-F1
#
_entry.id   AF-A0A526Z102-F1
#
_cell.length_a   1.000
_cell.length_b   1.000
_cell.length_c   1.000
_cell.angle_alpha   90.00
_cell.angle_beta   90.00
_cell.angle_gamma   90.00
#
_symmetry.space_group_name_H-M   'P 1'
#
loop_
_entity.id
_entity.type
_entity.pdbx_description
1 polymer ?
#
loop_
_entity_poly.entity_id
_entity_poly.type
_entity_poly.pdbx_seq_one_letter_code
_entity_poly.pdbx_strand_id
1 'polypeptide(L)'
;MTLFGYRVPMMASLLVWCVVWEIVGRLDLVFLLPPFSDVLVAAVSLVQTPSWQSATVTTLRAFATGMALSIVVGVPLGILMGRVKIADDLLGMWVNIFSSAPLSAIVPVLMILFGFGEKTIVAAVFLFAIWTIVLDT
;
A
#
# COMPACT_ATOMS: atom_id res chain seq x y z
N MET A 1 -6.64 -19.01 -24.14
CA MET A 1 -6.00 -19.23 -25.46
C MET A 1 -5.94 -20.73 -25.70
N THR A 2 -6.30 -21.23 -26.90
CA THR A 2 -6.19 -22.67 -27.19
C THR A 2 -4.81 -22.96 -27.77
N LEU A 3 -3.98 -23.69 -27.03
CA LEU A 3 -2.64 -24.12 -27.46
C LEU A 3 -2.66 -25.64 -27.55
N PHE A 4 -2.32 -26.21 -28.72
CA PHE A 4 -2.35 -27.66 -28.99
C PHE A 4 -3.66 -28.37 -28.59
N GLY A 5 -4.82 -27.73 -28.81
CA GLY A 5 -6.13 -28.31 -28.50
C GLY A 5 -6.58 -28.19 -27.03
N TYR A 6 -5.71 -27.75 -26.13
CA TYR A 6 -6.04 -27.50 -24.73
C TYR A 6 -6.37 -26.01 -24.51
N ARG A 7 -7.46 -25.72 -23.77
CA ARG A 7 -7.79 -24.35 -23.33
C ARG A 7 -6.84 -23.97 -22.19
N VAL A 8 -5.77 -23.26 -22.55
CA VAL A 8 -4.83 -22.73 -21.56
C VAL A 8 -5.43 -21.45 -20.95
N PRO A 9 -5.62 -21.39 -19.62
CA PRO A 9 -6.10 -20.20 -18.94
C PRO A 9 -5.04 -19.09 -19.00
N MET A 10 -5.48 -17.84 -18.98
CA MET A 10 -4.58 -16.68 -19.07
C MET A 10 -3.52 -16.66 -17.95
N MET A 11 -3.83 -17.23 -16.79
CA MET A 11 -2.93 -17.35 -15.64
C MET A 11 -1.73 -18.29 -15.88
N ALA A 12 -1.76 -19.13 -16.91
CA ALA A 12 -0.62 -19.99 -17.26
C ALA A 12 0.63 -19.17 -17.66
N SER A 13 0.45 -17.92 -18.09
CA SER A 13 1.56 -17.01 -18.36
C SER A 13 2.45 -16.78 -17.13
N LEU A 14 1.87 -16.75 -15.92
CA LEU A 14 2.63 -16.58 -14.68
C LEU A 14 3.58 -17.76 -14.46
N LEU A 15 3.10 -18.98 -14.68
CA LEU A 15 3.93 -20.18 -14.57
C LEU A 15 5.05 -20.19 -15.61
N VAL A 16 4.75 -19.79 -16.85
CA VAL A 16 5.77 -19.65 -17.91
C VAL A 16 6.86 -18.66 -17.46
N TRP A 17 6.48 -17.50 -16.92
CA TRP A 17 7.45 -16.52 -16.42
C TRP A 17 8.25 -17.02 -15.23
N CYS A 18 7.65 -17.75 -14.28
CA CYS A 18 8.40 -18.35 -13.18
C CYS A 18 9.42 -19.39 -13.67
N VAL A 19 9.05 -20.21 -14.67
CA VAL A 19 9.97 -21.19 -15.27
C VAL A 19 11.10 -20.47 -16.03
N VAL A 20 10.79 -19.44 -16.81
CA VAL A 20 11.80 -18.63 -17.50
C VAL A 20 12.76 -18.00 -16.50
N TRP A 21 12.24 -17.39 -15.43
CA TRP A 21 13.06 -16.82 -14.35
C TRP A 21 13.96 -17.90 -13.73
N GLU A 22 13.40 -19.04 -13.33
CA GLU A 22 14.17 -20.16 -12.76
C GLU A 22 15.32 -20.60 -13.67
N ILE A 23 15.06 -20.75 -14.97
CA ILE A 23 16.07 -21.12 -15.96
C ILE A 23 17.15 -20.04 -16.07
N VAL A 24 16.75 -18.77 -16.20
CA VAL A 24 17.69 -17.64 -16.30
C VAL A 24 18.60 -17.56 -15.07
N GLY A 25 18.03 -17.73 -13.87
CA GLY A 25 18.76 -17.71 -12.62
C GLY A 25 19.67 -18.93 -12.44
N ARG A 26 19.23 -20.15 -12.79
CA ARG A 26 20.05 -21.37 -12.68
C ARG A 26 21.20 -21.43 -13.68
N LEU A 27 21.02 -20.80 -14.83
CA LEU A 27 22.05 -20.72 -15.87
C LEU A 27 23.00 -19.51 -15.66
N ASP A 28 22.84 -18.76 -14.57
CA ASP A 28 23.62 -17.55 -14.26
C ASP A 28 23.69 -16.56 -15.44
N LEU A 29 22.63 -16.50 -16.27
CA LEU A 29 22.60 -15.62 -17.45
C LEU A 29 22.58 -14.14 -17.04
N VAL A 30 22.16 -13.85 -15.82
CA VAL A 30 22.16 -12.52 -15.22
C VAL A 30 22.73 -12.62 -13.81
N PHE A 31 23.89 -12.00 -13.59
CA PHE A 31 24.65 -12.08 -12.33
C PHE A 31 23.87 -11.68 -11.06
N LEU A 32 22.91 -10.75 -11.18
CA LEU A 32 22.14 -10.23 -10.04
C LEU A 32 20.79 -10.92 -9.83
N LEU A 33 20.47 -11.96 -10.61
CA LEU A 33 19.14 -12.53 -10.66
C LEU A 33 19.18 -14.00 -10.18
N PRO A 34 18.97 -14.24 -8.87
CA PRO A 34 18.98 -15.59 -8.34
C PRO A 34 17.80 -16.42 -8.90
N PRO A 35 17.91 -17.76 -8.87
CA PRO A 35 16.80 -18.65 -9.19
C PRO A 35 15.54 -18.29 -8.40
N PHE A 36 14.37 -18.45 -9.02
CA PHE A 36 13.10 -18.16 -8.39
C PHE A 36 12.89 -19.03 -7.12
N SER A 37 13.36 -20.28 -7.14
CA SER A 37 13.33 -21.16 -5.96
C SER A 37 14.02 -20.55 -4.74
N ASP A 38 15.16 -19.90 -4.95
CA ASP A 38 15.99 -19.38 -3.87
C ASP A 38 15.35 -18.11 -3.27
N VAL A 39 14.68 -17.32 -4.10
CA VAL A 39 13.86 -16.19 -3.65
C VAL A 39 12.71 -16.67 -2.75
N LEU A 40 12.05 -17.78 -3.10
CA LEU A 40 10.99 -18.35 -2.26
C LEU A 40 11.53 -18.86 -0.92
N VAL A 41 12.66 -19.57 -0.92
CA VAL A 41 13.32 -20.04 0.31
C VAL A 41 13.73 -18.86 1.18
N ALA A 42 14.36 -17.84 0.59
CA ALA A 42 14.75 -16.62 1.28
C ALA A 42 13.54 -15.89 1.88
N ALA A 43 12.44 -15.77 1.14
CA ALA A 43 11.21 -15.15 1.63
C ALA A 43 10.66 -15.86 2.87
N VAL A 44 10.63 -17.20 2.88
CA VAL A 44 10.18 -17.98 4.04
C VAL A 44 11.11 -17.77 5.24
N SER A 45 12.43 -17.81 5.04
CA SER A 45 13.39 -17.56 6.12
C SER A 45 13.30 -16.14 6.68
N LEU A 46 13.02 -15.14 5.83
CA LEU A 46 12.92 -13.74 6.21
C LEU A 46 11.69 -13.51 7.11
N VAL A 47 10.54 -14.08 6.74
CA VAL A 47 9.29 -13.98 7.51
C VAL A 47 9.43 -14.59 8.92
N GLN A 48 10.30 -15.58 9.09
CA GLN A 48 10.59 -16.20 10.39
C GLN A 48 11.51 -15.35 11.27
N THR A 49 12.14 -14.31 10.72
CA THR A 49 13.10 -13.48 11.47
C THR A 49 12.39 -12.52 12.42
N PRO A 50 12.87 -12.33 13.67
CA PRO A 50 12.25 -11.41 14.64
C PRO A 50 12.15 -9.97 14.13
N SER A 51 13.12 -9.51 13.33
CA SER A 51 13.10 -8.17 12.74
C SER A 51 11.94 -7.98 11.76
N TRP A 52 11.66 -8.97 10.91
CA TRP A 52 10.54 -8.93 9.97
C TRP A 52 9.21 -8.95 10.72
N GLN A 53 9.07 -9.80 11.73
CA GLN A 53 7.86 -9.89 12.56
C GLN A 53 7.60 -8.58 13.31
N SER A 54 8.64 -8.00 13.93
CA SER A 54 8.54 -6.72 14.63
C SER A 54 8.16 -5.58 13.66
N ALA A 55 8.80 -5.49 12.50
CA ALA A 55 8.49 -4.48 11.50
C ALA A 55 7.06 -4.63 10.94
N THR A 56 6.59 -5.86 10.76
CA THR A 56 5.23 -6.16 10.32
C THR A 56 4.20 -5.71 11.35
N VAL A 57 4.42 -6.02 12.63
CA VAL A 57 3.55 -5.56 13.72
C VAL A 57 3.52 -4.04 13.81
N THR A 58 4.67 -3.36 13.73
CA THR A 58 4.72 -1.89 13.70
C THR A 58 3.94 -1.32 12.52
N THR A 59 4.09 -1.90 11.34
CA THR A 59 3.37 -1.45 10.12
C THR A 59 1.86 -1.64 10.27
N LEU A 60 1.41 -2.82 10.71
CA LEU A 60 0.00 -3.13 10.93
C LEU A 60 -0.62 -2.21 11.98
N ARG A 61 0.09 -1.99 13.10
CA ARG A 61 -0.37 -1.11 14.17
C ARG A 61 -0.48 0.33 13.69
N ALA A 62 0.52 0.83 12.97
CA ALA A 62 0.52 2.18 12.43
C ALA A 62 -0.64 2.38 11.44
N PHE A 63 -0.84 1.43 10.53
CA PHE A 63 -1.94 1.44 9.58
C PHE A 63 -3.29 1.41 10.29
N ALA A 64 -3.51 0.46 11.21
CA ALA A 64 -4.76 0.34 11.94
C ALA A 64 -5.07 1.62 12.73
N THR A 65 -4.06 2.21 13.38
CA THR A 65 -4.23 3.45 14.14
C THR A 65 -4.57 4.63 13.22
N GLY A 66 -3.82 4.82 12.13
CA GLY A 66 -4.08 5.90 11.17
C GLY A 66 -5.44 5.77 10.49
N MET A 67 -5.82 4.55 10.10
CA MET A 67 -7.14 4.25 9.53
C MET A 67 -8.27 4.51 10.53
N ALA A 68 -8.14 4.03 11.78
CA ALA A 68 -9.14 4.26 12.81
C ALA A 68 -9.36 5.76 13.06
N LEU A 69 -8.27 6.54 13.16
CA LEU A 69 -8.36 7.99 13.29
C LEU A 69 -9.05 8.62 12.07
N SER A 70 -8.74 8.16 10.87
CA SER A 70 -9.35 8.67 9.63
C SER A 70 -10.83 8.38 9.54
N ILE A 71 -11.27 7.20 9.99
CA ILE A 71 -12.70 6.85 10.03
C ILE A 71 -13.42 7.69 11.07
N VAL A 72 -12.86 7.77 12.29
CA VAL A 72 -13.45 8.52 13.41
C VAL A 72 -13.62 10.00 13.08
N VAL A 73 -12.71 10.59 12.29
CA VAL A 73 -12.78 12.00 11.91
C VAL A 73 -13.49 12.19 10.57
N GLY A 74 -13.15 11.39 9.57
CA GLY A 74 -13.61 11.53 8.20
C GLY A 74 -15.10 11.22 8.02
N VAL A 75 -15.62 10.17 8.68
CA VAL A 75 -17.05 9.82 8.55
C VAL A 75 -17.95 10.94 9.10
N PRO A 76 -17.73 11.47 10.32
CA PRO A 76 -18.52 12.62 10.80
C PRO A 76 -18.39 13.86 9.92
N LEU A 77 -17.21 14.13 9.36
CA LEU A 77 -16.99 15.26 8.46
C LEU A 77 -17.75 15.09 7.13
N GLY A 78 -17.70 13.90 6.52
CA GLY A 78 -18.46 13.58 5.31
C GLY A 78 -19.97 13.72 5.53
N ILE A 79 -20.49 13.15 6.62
CA ILE A 79 -21.90 13.31 7.00
C ILE A 79 -22.25 14.80 7.21
N LEU A 80 -21.38 15.57 7.88
CA LEU A 80 -21.60 17.00 8.11
C LEU A 80 -21.67 17.77 6.80
N MET A 81 -20.75 17.52 5.87
CA MET A 81 -20.75 18.15 4.53
C MET A 81 -22.01 17.76 3.74
N GLY A 82 -22.40 16.48 3.76
CA GLY A 82 -23.62 16.02 3.09
C GLY A 82 -24.93 16.57 3.70
N ARG A 83 -24.92 17.02 4.96
CA ARG A 83 -26.12 17.56 5.64
C ARG A 83 -26.16 19.08 5.72
N VAL A 84 -25.01 19.75 5.74
CA VAL A 84 -24.90 21.19 5.99
C VAL A 84 -24.19 21.85 4.82
N LYS A 85 -24.95 22.59 4.00
CA LYS A 85 -24.45 23.26 2.80
C LYS A 85 -23.24 24.17 3.05
N ILE A 86 -23.22 24.90 4.17
CA ILE A 86 -22.08 25.77 4.53
C ILE A 86 -20.81 24.95 4.78
N ALA A 87 -20.93 23.75 5.38
CA ALA A 87 -19.78 22.89 5.60
C ALA A 87 -19.23 22.35 4.28
N ASP A 88 -20.12 21.97 3.35
CA ASP A 88 -19.73 21.56 2.00
C ASP A 88 -19.05 22.70 1.22
N ASP A 89 -19.64 23.89 1.20
CA ASP A 89 -19.09 25.05 0.50
C ASP A 89 -17.70 25.44 1.03
N LEU A 90 -17.44 25.29 2.33
CA LEU A 90 -16.17 25.64 2.97
C LEU A 90 -15.11 24.52 2.87
N LEU A 91 -15.48 23.27 3.13
CA LEU A 91 -14.55 22.14 3.22
C LEU A 91 -14.37 21.42 1.89
N GLY A 92 -15.40 21.42 1.03
CA GLY A 92 -15.42 20.68 -0.23
C GLY A 92 -14.29 21.05 -1.18
N MET A 93 -13.91 22.32 -1.24
CA MET A 93 -12.74 22.75 -2.01
C MET A 93 -11.45 22.05 -1.54
N TRP A 94 -11.20 22.04 -0.24
CA TRP A 94 -10.00 21.43 0.34
C TRP A 94 -9.99 19.92 0.17
N VAL A 95 -11.12 19.28 0.44
CA VAL A 95 -11.26 17.83 0.30
C VAL A 95 -10.98 17.40 -1.14
N ASN A 96 -11.50 18.12 -2.14
CA ASN A 96 -11.24 17.84 -3.56
C ASN A 96 -9.77 18.09 -3.97
N ILE A 97 -9.15 19.15 -3.44
CA ILE A 97 -7.73 19.44 -3.71
C ILE A 97 -6.85 18.32 -3.16
N PHE A 98 -7.05 17.93 -1.90
CA PHE A 98 -6.18 16.96 -1.24
C PHE A 98 -6.45 15.53 -1.68
N SER A 99 -7.67 15.17 -2.11
CA SER A 99 -7.94 13.86 -2.70
C SER A 99 -7.24 13.63 -4.03
N SER A 100 -7.01 14.71 -4.80
CA SER A 100 -6.33 14.66 -6.10
C SER A 100 -4.83 15.00 -6.02
N ALA A 101 -4.37 15.52 -4.88
CA ALA A 101 -2.98 15.91 -4.69
C ALA A 101 -2.05 14.69 -4.53
N PRO A 102 -0.79 14.77 -5.00
CA PRO A 102 0.22 13.75 -4.75
C PRO A 102 0.73 13.85 -3.31
N LEU A 103 -0.09 13.45 -2.33
CA LEU A 103 0.24 13.54 -0.89
C LEU A 103 1.48 12.71 -0.50
N SER A 104 1.87 11.74 -1.33
CA SER A 104 3.14 10.99 -1.20
C SER A 104 4.37 11.90 -1.16
N ALA A 105 4.33 13.07 -1.81
CA ALA A 105 5.42 14.04 -1.77
C ALA A 105 5.57 14.73 -0.40
N ILE A 106 4.56 14.66 0.47
CA ILE A 106 4.55 15.29 1.81
C ILE A 106 5.23 14.38 2.85
N VAL A 107 5.44 13.09 2.55
CA VAL A 107 6.03 12.13 3.50
C VAL A 107 7.36 12.61 4.10
N PRO A 108 8.33 13.16 3.33
CA PRO A 108 9.56 13.71 3.91
C PRO A 108 9.31 14.85 4.90
N VAL A 109 8.30 15.70 4.66
CA VAL A 109 7.91 16.77 5.58
C VAL A 109 7.34 16.17 6.87
N LEU A 110 6.51 15.15 6.77
CA LEU A 110 6.02 14.43 7.96
C LEU A 110 7.16 13.79 8.75
N MET A 111 8.21 13.30 8.07
CA MET A 111 9.41 12.77 8.73
C MET A 111 10.19 13.85 9.47
N ILE A 112 10.26 15.07 8.93
CA ILE A 112 10.89 16.22 9.62
C ILE A 112 10.07 16.61 10.87
N LEU A 113 8.73 16.60 10.77
CA LEU A 113 7.84 17.02 11.85
C LEU A 113 7.72 15.99 12.98
N PHE A 114 7.55 14.71 12.63
CA PHE A 114 7.25 13.64 13.58
C PHE A 114 8.43 12.70 13.85
N GLY A 115 9.53 12.85 13.09
CA GLY A 115 10.72 12.00 13.12
C GLY A 115 10.63 10.79 12.20
N PHE A 116 11.62 9.90 12.29
CA PHE A 116 11.55 8.59 11.65
C PHE A 116 10.77 7.60 12.55
N GLY A 117 9.91 6.78 11.97
CA GLY A 117 9.24 5.66 12.66
C GLY A 117 7.71 5.71 12.64
N GLU A 118 7.10 5.03 13.62
CA GLU A 118 5.66 4.70 13.63
C GLU A 118 4.74 5.93 13.54
N LYS A 119 5.05 7.01 14.27
CA LYS A 119 4.23 8.24 14.29
C LYS A 119 4.05 8.84 12.89
N THR A 120 5.10 8.81 12.08
CA THR A 120 5.09 9.36 10.73
C THR A 120 4.26 8.50 9.78
N ILE A 121 4.31 7.18 9.95
CA ILE A 121 3.47 6.24 9.19
C ILE A 121 2.00 6.48 9.55
N VAL A 122 1.67 6.60 10.85
CA VAL A 122 0.30 6.91 11.31
C VAL A 122 -0.20 8.22 10.69
N ALA A 123 0.61 9.29 10.74
CA ALA A 123 0.25 10.58 10.16
C ALA A 123 0.05 10.50 8.63
N ALA A 124 0.90 9.76 7.93
CA ALA A 124 0.78 9.56 6.48
C ALA A 124 -0.49 8.79 6.11
N VAL A 125 -0.75 7.66 6.79
CA VAL A 125 -1.99 6.88 6.59
C VAL A 125 -3.21 7.74 6.87
N PHE A 126 -3.19 8.49 7.97
CA PHE A 126 -4.28 9.38 8.33
C PHE A 126 -4.55 10.44 7.24
N LEU A 127 -3.49 11.13 6.82
CA LEU A 127 -3.59 12.19 5.82
C LEU A 127 -4.07 11.65 4.47
N PHE A 128 -3.69 10.44 4.08
CA PHE A 128 -4.09 9.90 2.76
C PHE A 128 -5.52 9.35 2.79
N ALA A 129 -5.92 8.72 3.89
CA ALA A 129 -7.22 8.07 4.00
C ALA A 129 -8.35 9.06 4.29
N ILE A 130 -8.13 10.10 5.11
CA ILE A 130 -9.21 11.00 5.56
C ILE A 130 -9.96 11.65 4.39
N TRP A 131 -9.28 12.12 3.35
CA TRP A 131 -9.94 12.83 2.25
C TRP A 131 -10.83 11.91 1.42
N THR A 132 -10.37 10.70 1.14
CA THR A 132 -11.15 9.67 0.43
C THR A 132 -12.37 9.27 1.26
N ILE A 133 -12.18 9.05 2.58
CA ILE A 133 -13.29 8.70 3.47
C ILE A 133 -14.34 9.81 3.53
N VAL A 134 -13.93 11.08 3.61
CA VAL A 134 -14.86 12.22 3.61
C VAL A 134 -15.65 12.30 2.29
N LEU A 135 -15.01 12.03 1.15
CA LEU A 135 -15.67 12.07 -0.17
C LEU A 135 -16.65 10.92 -0.40
N ASP A 136 -16.33 9.72 0.09
CA ASP A 136 -17.09 8.51 -0.18
C ASP A 136 -18.18 8.24 0.90
N THR A 137 -18.29 9.07 1.93
CA THR A 137 -19.30 8.97 3.01
C THR A 137 -20.54 9.80 2.70
#